data_AF-A0A7K9HCD6-F1
#
_entry.id   AF-A0A7K9HCD6-F1
#
_cell.length_a   1.000
_cell.length_b   1.000
_cell.length_c   1.000
_cell.angle_alpha   90.00
_cell.angle_beta   90.00
_cell.angle_gamma   90.00
#
_symmetry.space_group_name_H-M   'P 1'
#
loop_
_entity.id
_entity.type
_entity.pdbx_description
1 polymer ?
#
loop_
_entity_poly.entity_id
_entity_poly.type
_entity_poly.pdbx_seq_one_letter_code
_entity_poly.pdbx_strand_id
1 'polypeptide(L)'
;AMEAVIRPSTTWPVSSTVAEGKFFQEIAARVPRGSYHLKCLQACTSILMGTSFSTSIMKTVVMRVLTTVPLSHWWDRDFVPQLQDIVEYLHSSLQEKRLNHFFVGNKNLPKQIKLPIDFQRVEPCNLFHHLAQDPVAHAQALQEFEELQDRLVRLL
;
A
#
# COMPACT_ATOMS: atom_id res chain seq x y z
N ALA A 1 32.68 2.47 3.55
CA ALA A 1 32.64 3.15 2.24
C ALA A 1 31.30 2.83 1.61
N MET A 2 30.47 3.85 1.39
CA MET A 2 29.11 3.74 0.86
C MET A 2 29.23 3.62 -0.66
N GLU A 3 28.98 2.42 -1.20
CA GLU A 3 28.80 2.24 -2.64
C GLU A 3 27.54 2.99 -3.05
N ALA A 4 27.74 4.21 -3.57
CA ALA A 4 26.69 4.95 -4.23
C ALA A 4 26.30 4.18 -5.49
N VAL A 5 25.12 3.55 -5.47
CA VAL A 5 24.49 3.00 -6.67
C VAL A 5 24.36 4.15 -7.67
N ILE A 6 25.23 4.16 -8.68
CA ILE A 6 25.21 5.13 -9.77
C ILE A 6 23.90 4.91 -10.53
N ARG A 7 22.91 5.77 -10.28
CA ARG A 7 21.76 5.90 -11.16
C ARG A 7 22.25 6.53 -12.47
N PRO A 8 21.98 5.94 -13.65
CA PRO A 8 22.26 6.59 -14.92
C PRO A 8 21.55 7.96 -14.94
N SER A 9 22.27 9.00 -15.33
CA SER A 9 21.84 10.41 -15.29
C SER A 9 20.63 10.74 -16.20
N THR A 10 20.03 9.75 -16.84
CA THR A 10 18.93 9.88 -17.81
C THR A 10 17.64 9.14 -17.43
N THR A 11 17.56 8.52 -16.25
CA THR A 11 16.32 7.85 -15.81
C THR A 11 15.40 8.80 -15.04
N TRP A 12 14.22 9.08 -15.61
CA TRP A 12 13.13 9.79 -14.92
C TRP A 12 12.33 8.80 -14.06
N PRO A 13 12.14 9.05 -12.76
CA PRO A 13 11.29 8.21 -11.93
C PRO A 13 9.84 8.32 -12.41
N VAL A 14 9.24 7.17 -12.67
CA VAL A 14 7.84 7.09 -13.08
C VAL A 14 6.95 7.39 -11.87
N SER A 15 6.20 8.50 -11.93
CA SER A 15 5.19 8.81 -10.91
C SER A 15 3.85 8.18 -11.27
N SER A 16 3.25 7.50 -10.30
CA SER A 16 1.92 6.90 -10.40
C SER A 16 0.83 7.77 -9.78
N THR A 17 1.13 9.00 -9.31
CA THR A 17 0.20 9.84 -8.52
C THR A 17 -1.13 10.13 -9.23
N VAL A 18 -1.13 10.32 -10.54
CA VAL A 18 -2.38 10.52 -11.31
C VAL A 18 -3.24 9.26 -11.30
N ALA A 19 -2.60 8.09 -11.41
CA ALA A 19 -3.29 6.80 -11.35
C ALA A 19 -3.80 6.51 -9.94
N GLU A 20 -3.03 6.87 -8.90
CA GLU A 20 -3.43 6.80 -7.50
C GLU A 20 -4.71 7.62 -7.26
N GLY A 21 -4.73 8.88 -7.73
CA GLY A 21 -5.90 9.75 -7.61
C GLY A 21 -7.13 9.19 -8.32
N LYS A 22 -6.96 8.70 -9.55
CA LYS A 22 -8.04 8.04 -10.30
C LYS A 22 -8.56 6.79 -9.60
N PHE A 23 -7.68 5.99 -9.00
CA PHE A 23 -8.09 4.82 -8.23
C PHE A 23 -9.00 5.21 -7.07
N PHE A 24 -8.56 6.15 -6.22
CA PHE A 24 -9.37 6.55 -5.06
C PHE A 24 -10.67 7.23 -5.47
N GLN A 25 -10.68 7.98 -6.57
CA GLN A 25 -11.90 8.55 -7.15
C GLN A 25 -12.88 7.46 -7.60
N GLU A 26 -12.40 6.42 -8.28
CA GLU A 26 -13.20 5.28 -8.72
C GLU A 26 -13.78 4.48 -7.55
N ILE A 27 -12.97 4.26 -6.50
CA ILE A 27 -13.45 3.63 -5.27
C ILE A 27 -14.57 4.49 -4.66
N ALA A 28 -14.32 5.79 -4.44
CA ALA A 28 -15.30 6.71 -3.86
C ALA A 28 -16.61 6.79 -4.67
N ALA A 29 -16.54 6.69 -6.01
CA ALA A 29 -17.72 6.70 -6.87
C ALA A 29 -18.59 5.43 -6.75
N ARG A 30 -18.01 4.29 -6.35
CA ARG A 30 -18.73 3.02 -6.19
C ARG A 30 -19.30 2.81 -4.80
N VAL A 31 -18.82 3.57 -3.81
CA VAL A 31 -19.33 3.45 -2.45
C VAL A 31 -20.52 4.42 -2.27
N PRO A 32 -21.64 3.98 -1.63
CA PRO A 32 -22.76 4.87 -1.32
C PRO A 32 -22.33 6.11 -0.52
N ARG A 33 -23.07 7.22 -0.69
CA ARG A 33 -22.85 8.47 0.06
C ARG A 33 -22.97 8.20 1.56
N GLY A 34 -21.91 8.51 2.32
CA GLY A 34 -21.87 8.34 3.79
C GLY A 34 -20.93 7.25 4.31
N SER A 35 -20.18 6.56 3.44
CA SER A 35 -19.23 5.52 3.85
C SER A 35 -17.98 6.05 4.56
N TYR A 36 -17.45 5.26 5.50
CA TYR A 36 -16.34 5.62 6.38
C TYR A 36 -14.94 5.42 5.76
N HIS A 37 -14.83 4.98 4.50
CA HIS A 37 -13.56 4.62 3.85
C HIS A 37 -12.54 5.77 3.81
N LEU A 38 -12.95 7.02 3.59
CA LEU A 38 -12.05 8.18 3.65
C LEU A 38 -11.54 8.43 5.06
N LYS A 39 -12.36 8.20 6.09
CA LYS A 39 -11.93 8.23 7.49
C LYS A 39 -11.01 7.05 7.82
N CYS A 40 -11.25 5.87 7.24
CA CYS A 40 -10.37 4.70 7.31
C CYS A 40 -9.00 5.01 6.69
N LEU A 41 -8.97 5.56 5.47
CA LEU A 41 -7.77 6.04 4.79
C LEU A 41 -7.04 7.12 5.59
N GLN A 42 -7.76 8.07 6.18
CA GLN A 42 -7.18 9.13 7.02
C GLN A 42 -6.61 8.57 8.33
N ALA A 43 -7.35 7.70 9.03
CA ALA A 43 -6.88 7.05 10.25
C ALA A 43 -5.70 6.12 9.98
N CYS A 44 -5.72 5.36 8.87
CA CYS A 44 -4.56 4.65 8.37
C CYS A 44 -3.40 5.63 8.24
N THR A 45 -3.57 6.71 7.48
CA THR A 45 -2.50 7.70 7.30
C THR A 45 -1.98 8.21 8.65
N SER A 46 -2.85 8.53 9.61
CA SER A 46 -2.44 8.99 10.95
C SER A 46 -1.73 7.92 11.79
N ILE A 47 -2.20 6.67 11.78
CA ILE A 47 -1.54 5.54 12.47
C ILE A 47 -0.20 5.25 11.80
N LEU A 48 -0.11 5.40 10.48
CA LEU A 48 1.07 5.03 9.73
C LEU A 48 2.12 6.14 9.67
N MET A 49 1.74 7.41 9.85
CA MET A 49 2.65 8.58 9.93
C MET A 49 3.63 8.54 11.12
N GLY A 50 3.46 7.60 12.04
CA GLY A 50 4.42 7.35 13.14
C GLY A 50 5.37 6.19 12.88
N THR A 51 5.41 5.64 11.65
CA THR A 51 6.35 4.59 11.25
C THR A 51 7.35 5.10 10.21
N SER A 52 8.45 4.38 9.98
CA SER A 52 9.39 4.73 8.89
C SER A 52 8.91 4.23 7.52
N PHE A 53 7.77 3.51 7.46
CA PHE A 53 7.17 3.08 6.19
C PHE A 53 6.85 4.28 5.30
N SER A 54 7.36 4.24 4.08
CA SER A 54 7.09 5.29 3.11
C SER A 54 5.60 5.38 2.74
N THR A 55 5.16 6.59 2.39
CA THR A 55 3.77 6.82 1.92
C THR A 55 3.40 5.96 0.72
N SER A 56 4.36 5.58 -0.15
CA SER A 56 4.10 4.73 -1.32
C SER A 56 3.85 3.27 -0.96
N ILE A 57 4.55 2.73 0.03
CA ILE A 57 4.27 1.41 0.64
C ILE A 57 2.83 1.40 1.15
N MET A 58 2.46 2.42 1.93
CA MET A 58 1.14 2.48 2.54
C MET A 58 0.01 2.63 1.53
N LYS A 59 0.18 3.51 0.53
CA LYS A 59 -0.77 3.61 -0.58
C LYS A 59 -0.94 2.25 -1.28
N THR A 60 0.16 1.54 -1.53
CA THR A 60 0.11 0.23 -2.18
C THR A 60 -0.67 -0.79 -1.35
N VAL A 61 -0.40 -0.88 -0.05
CA VAL A 61 -1.14 -1.77 0.87
C VAL A 61 -2.63 -1.45 0.86
N VAL A 62 -3.00 -0.19 1.05
CA VAL A 62 -4.43 0.19 1.10
C VAL A 62 -5.13 -0.08 -0.23
N MET A 63 -4.49 0.23 -1.37
CA MET A 63 -5.05 -0.07 -2.69
C MET A 63 -5.26 -1.58 -2.90
N ARG A 64 -4.33 -2.42 -2.45
CA ARG A 64 -4.44 -3.88 -2.53
C ARG A 64 -5.66 -4.38 -1.75
N VAL A 65 -5.79 -3.97 -0.49
CA VAL A 65 -6.90 -4.36 0.38
C VAL A 65 -8.25 -3.89 -0.18
N LEU A 66 -8.33 -2.65 -0.69
CA LEU A 66 -9.53 -2.12 -1.34
C LEU A 66 -9.92 -2.88 -2.63
N THR A 67 -9.00 -3.62 -3.24
CA THR A 67 -9.30 -4.47 -4.40
C THR A 67 -9.61 -5.92 -4.06
N THR A 68 -9.17 -6.44 -2.92
CA THR A 68 -9.39 -7.83 -2.51
C THR A 68 -10.66 -8.00 -1.69
N VAL A 69 -11.04 -7.01 -0.89
CA VAL A 69 -12.26 -7.04 -0.05
C VAL A 69 -13.43 -6.45 -0.84
N PRO A 70 -14.60 -7.14 -0.96
CA PRO A 70 -15.76 -6.58 -1.62
C PRO A 70 -16.17 -5.24 -0.99
N LEU A 71 -16.41 -4.22 -1.82
CA LEU A 71 -16.78 -2.86 -1.36
C LEU A 71 -18.05 -2.83 -0.49
N SER A 72 -18.88 -3.86 -0.55
CA SER A 72 -20.05 -4.04 0.33
C SER A 72 -19.65 -4.25 1.81
N HIS A 73 -18.48 -4.80 2.10
CA HIS A 73 -17.95 -4.90 3.48
C HIS A 73 -17.41 -3.56 4.00
N TRP A 74 -17.34 -2.54 3.13
CA TRP A 74 -16.94 -1.18 3.51
C TRP A 74 -18.15 -0.30 3.91
N TRP A 75 -19.34 -0.88 3.95
CA TRP A 75 -20.63 -0.20 4.08
C TRP A 75 -21.01 0.12 5.53
N ASP A 76 -20.83 -0.78 6.50
CA ASP A 76 -21.54 -0.66 7.77
C ASP A 76 -20.59 -0.87 8.97
N ARG A 77 -20.46 0.16 9.82
CA ARG A 77 -19.90 0.18 11.20
C ARG A 77 -18.54 -0.49 11.49
N ASP A 78 -17.86 -1.09 10.53
CA ASP A 78 -16.69 -1.94 10.74
C ASP A 78 -15.39 -1.26 10.28
N PHE A 79 -15.19 -0.02 10.73
CA PHE A 79 -13.92 0.68 10.57
C PHE A 79 -12.76 -0.11 11.20
N VAL A 80 -13.02 -0.80 12.31
CA VAL A 80 -12.01 -1.56 13.05
C VAL A 80 -11.55 -2.80 12.26
N PRO A 81 -12.44 -3.69 11.78
CA PRO A 81 -12.06 -4.78 10.87
C PRO A 81 -11.28 -4.32 9.63
N GLN A 82 -11.67 -3.19 9.01
CA GLN A 82 -10.97 -2.67 7.83
C GLN A 82 -9.53 -2.24 8.14
N LEU A 83 -9.31 -1.63 9.31
CA LEU A 83 -7.95 -1.31 9.76
C LEU A 83 -7.14 -2.58 10.05
N GLN A 84 -7.78 -3.60 10.62
CA GLN A 84 -7.14 -4.90 10.86
C GLN A 84 -6.74 -5.57 9.55
N ASP A 85 -7.60 -5.59 8.53
CA ASP A 85 -7.27 -6.13 7.20
C ASP A 85 -6.04 -5.43 6.59
N ILE A 86 -5.92 -4.12 6.77
CA ILE A 86 -4.79 -3.32 6.28
C ILE A 86 -3.49 -3.68 7.01
N VAL A 87 -3.54 -3.77 8.34
CA VAL A 87 -2.39 -4.15 9.16
C VAL A 87 -1.99 -5.61 8.92
N GLU A 88 -2.94 -6.52 8.82
CA GLU A 88 -2.70 -7.94 8.53
C GLU A 88 -2.08 -8.11 7.13
N TYR A 89 -2.59 -7.42 6.11
CA TYR A 89 -2.00 -7.45 4.78
C TYR A 89 -0.56 -6.94 4.77
N LEU A 90 -0.27 -5.86 5.52
CA LEU A 90 1.09 -5.35 5.68
C LEU A 90 1.98 -6.39 6.35
N HIS A 91 1.51 -7.04 7.42
CA HIS A 91 2.24 -8.10 8.11
C HIS A 91 2.58 -9.26 7.18
N SER A 92 1.58 -9.80 6.46
CA SER A 92 1.80 -10.88 5.48
C SER A 92 2.81 -10.46 4.40
N SER A 93 2.72 -9.21 3.91
CA SER A 93 3.66 -8.69 2.91
C SER A 93 5.09 -8.59 3.45
N LEU A 94 5.27 -8.24 4.73
CA LEU A 94 6.57 -8.22 5.39
C LEU A 94 7.14 -9.63 5.57
N GLN A 95 6.33 -10.58 6.05
CA GLN A 95 6.73 -11.99 6.21
C GLN A 95 7.17 -12.60 4.87
N GLU A 96 6.43 -12.31 3.79
CA GLU A 96 6.78 -12.72 2.42
C GLU A 96 7.93 -11.88 1.82
N LYS A 97 8.34 -10.80 2.48
CA LYS A 97 9.30 -9.79 1.98
C LYS A 97 8.92 -9.28 0.59
N ARG A 98 7.62 -9.19 0.35
CA ARG A 98 7.06 -8.95 -0.97
C ARG A 98 5.83 -8.05 -0.91
N LEU A 99 5.97 -6.88 -1.51
CA LEU A 99 4.90 -5.94 -1.74
C LEU A 99 5.03 -5.38 -3.15
N ASN A 100 4.32 -5.96 -4.11
CA ASN A 100 4.39 -5.49 -5.49
C ASN A 100 3.62 -4.15 -5.65
N HIS A 101 4.29 -3.16 -6.20
CA HIS A 101 3.72 -1.86 -6.54
C HIS A 101 2.37 -2.02 -7.25
N PHE A 102 1.35 -1.27 -6.82
CA PHE A 102 -0.03 -1.52 -7.24
C PHE A 102 -0.25 -1.35 -8.75
N PHE A 103 0.38 -0.36 -9.37
CA PHE A 103 0.19 -0.04 -10.80
C PHE A 103 1.22 -0.64 -11.76
N VAL A 104 2.35 -1.14 -11.25
CA VAL A 104 3.51 -1.51 -12.09
C VAL A 104 3.65 -3.03 -12.09
N GLY A 105 3.54 -3.63 -13.27
CA GLY A 105 3.51 -5.08 -13.49
C GLY A 105 2.25 -5.77 -12.96
N ASN A 106 1.24 -5.01 -12.53
CA ASN A 106 -0.03 -5.57 -12.06
C ASN A 106 -0.98 -5.81 -13.23
N LYS A 107 -1.18 -7.09 -13.57
CA LYS A 107 -2.09 -7.53 -14.65
C LYS A 107 -3.56 -7.55 -14.23
N ASN A 108 -3.83 -7.47 -12.93
CA ASN A 108 -5.18 -7.60 -12.35
C ASN A 108 -5.74 -6.25 -11.89
N LEU A 109 -5.36 -5.16 -12.57
CA LEU A 109 -5.90 -3.85 -12.25
C LEU A 109 -7.42 -3.80 -12.51
N PRO A 110 -8.19 -3.11 -11.66
CA PRO A 110 -9.59 -2.81 -11.95
C PRO A 110 -9.74 -2.18 -13.34
N LYS A 111 -10.70 -2.67 -14.13
CA LYS A 111 -10.91 -2.28 -15.54
C LYS A 111 -11.06 -0.77 -15.77
N GLN A 112 -11.42 -0.04 -14.72
CA GLN A 112 -11.66 1.40 -14.75
C GLN A 112 -10.36 2.21 -14.64
N ILE A 113 -9.28 1.61 -14.12
CA ILE A 113 -7.96 2.22 -14.11
C ILE A 113 -7.30 1.98 -15.47
N LYS A 114 -7.33 3.00 -16.33
CA LYS A 114 -6.62 2.97 -17.61
C LYS A 114 -5.17 3.42 -17.41
N LEU A 115 -4.24 2.50 -17.60
CA LEU A 115 -2.81 2.78 -17.66
C LEU A 115 -2.25 2.40 -19.04
N PRO A 116 -1.14 3.04 -19.47
CA PRO A 116 -0.41 2.59 -20.65
C PRO A 116 -0.03 1.12 -20.49
N ILE A 117 -0.14 0.35 -21.58
CA ILE A 117 0.05 -1.11 -21.54
C ILE A 117 1.44 -1.52 -21.03
N ASP A 118 2.43 -0.65 -21.23
CA ASP A 118 3.80 -0.87 -20.79
C ASP A 118 3.90 -1.00 -19.26
N PHE A 119 3.06 -0.27 -18.51
CA PHE A 119 2.99 -0.40 -17.05
C PHE A 119 2.50 -1.79 -16.61
N GLN A 120 1.73 -2.49 -17.42
CA GLN A 120 1.21 -3.83 -17.09
C GLN A 120 2.12 -4.95 -17.60
N ARG A 121 2.95 -4.66 -18.60
CA ARG A 121 3.84 -5.64 -19.26
C ARG A 121 5.18 -5.80 -18.56
N VAL A 122 5.62 -4.80 -17.80
CA VAL A 122 6.83 -4.90 -16.99
C VAL A 122 6.66 -5.93 -15.86
N GLU A 123 7.78 -6.45 -15.38
CA GLU A 123 7.79 -7.34 -14.22
C GLU A 123 7.23 -6.62 -12.98
N PRO A 124 6.46 -7.31 -12.11
CA PRO A 124 5.98 -6.71 -10.87
C PRO A 124 7.12 -6.11 -10.05
N CYS A 125 7.01 -4.82 -9.74
CA CYS A 125 8.03 -4.11 -8.98
C CYS A 125 7.83 -4.35 -7.48
N ASN A 126 8.66 -5.18 -6.84
CA ASN A 126 8.60 -5.44 -5.41
C ASN A 126 9.21 -4.27 -4.60
N LEU A 127 8.38 -3.55 -3.83
CA LEU A 127 8.79 -2.45 -2.95
C LEU A 127 9.63 -2.95 -1.75
N PHE A 128 9.45 -4.20 -1.34
CA PHE A 128 10.20 -4.86 -0.27
C PHE A 128 11.40 -5.67 -0.78
N HIS A 129 11.84 -5.44 -2.02
CA HIS A 129 12.99 -6.16 -2.58
C HIS A 129 14.24 -6.06 -1.69
N HIS A 130 14.47 -4.90 -1.07
CA HIS A 130 15.59 -4.70 -0.14
C HIS A 130 15.48 -5.55 1.15
N LEU A 131 14.27 -5.83 1.64
CA LEU A 131 14.06 -6.67 2.82
C LEU A 131 14.42 -8.15 2.56
N ALA A 132 14.32 -8.59 1.30
CA ALA A 132 14.77 -9.92 0.90
C ALA A 132 16.31 -10.06 0.92
N GLN A 133 17.03 -8.95 0.77
CA GLN A 133 18.49 -8.92 0.66
C GLN A 133 19.17 -8.58 1.99
N ASP A 134 18.51 -7.81 2.86
CA ASP A 134 19.05 -7.33 4.13
C ASP A 134 18.21 -7.85 5.31
N PRO A 135 18.70 -8.87 6.05
CA PRO A 135 18.03 -9.39 7.24
C PRO A 135 17.87 -8.37 8.37
N VAL A 136 18.78 -7.40 8.48
CA VAL A 136 18.72 -6.35 9.51
C VAL A 136 17.60 -5.38 9.17
N ALA A 137 17.53 -4.92 7.92
CA ALA A 137 16.42 -4.08 7.47
C ALA A 137 15.06 -4.79 7.61
N HIS A 138 15.01 -6.09 7.35
CA HIS A 138 13.80 -6.90 7.57
C HIS A 138 13.40 -6.98 9.04
N ALA A 139 14.35 -7.23 9.95
CA ALA A 139 14.09 -7.25 11.39
C ALA A 139 13.62 -5.88 11.91
N GLN A 140 14.22 -4.79 11.42
CA GLN A 140 13.79 -3.42 11.73
C GLN A 140 12.36 -3.16 11.25
N ALA A 141 12.03 -3.54 10.01
CA ALA A 141 10.67 -3.38 9.48
C ALA A 141 9.63 -4.18 10.28
N LEU A 142 9.99 -5.37 10.79
CA LEU A 142 9.11 -6.14 11.68
C LEU A 142 8.94 -5.47 13.04
N GLN A 143 10.01 -4.92 13.62
CA GLN A 143 9.93 -4.17 14.88
C GLN A 143 9.03 -2.93 14.73
N GLU A 144 9.18 -2.16 13.65
CA GLU A 144 8.31 -1.02 13.37
C GLU A 144 6.85 -1.43 13.16
N PHE A 145 6.63 -2.62 12.59
CA PHE A 145 5.30 -3.19 12.46
C PHE A 145 4.68 -3.52 13.83
N GLU A 146 5.45 -4.07 14.77
CA GLU A 146 4.98 -4.32 16.15
C GLU A 146 4.56 -3.00 16.83
N GLU A 147 5.37 -1.95 16.71
CA GLU A 147 5.02 -0.62 17.24
C GLU A 147 3.75 -0.04 16.61
N LEU A 148 3.56 -0.25 15.31
CA LEU A 148 2.36 0.13 14.59
C LEU A 148 1.13 -0.64 15.08
N GLN A 149 1.26 -1.95 15.30
CA GLN A 149 0.19 -2.80 15.81
C GLN A 149 -0.21 -2.38 17.23
N ASP A 150 0.75 -2.13 18.11
CA ASP A 150 0.51 -1.60 19.45
C ASP A 150 -0.23 -0.27 19.43
N ARG A 151 0.15 0.63 18.52
CA ARG A 151 -0.52 1.93 18.34
C ARG A 151 -1.94 1.78 17.83
N LEU A 152 -2.21 0.83 16.92
CA LEU A 152 -3.55 0.51 16.49
C LEU A 152 -4.39 0.01 17.67
N VAL A 153 -3.88 -0.95 18.45
CA VAL A 153 -4.59 -1.52 19.62
C VAL A 153 -4.96 -0.44 20.64
N ARG A 154 -4.09 0.57 20.87
CA ARG A 154 -4.37 1.68 21.79
C ARG A 154 -5.44 2.66 21.29
N LEU A 155 -5.70 2.70 19.98
CA LEU A 155 -6.68 3.60 19.37
C LEU A 155 -8.08 2.98 19.22
N LEU A 156 -8.17 1.66 19.36
CA LEU A 156 -9.39 0.86 19.32
C LEU A 156 -9.99 0.72 20.72
#